data_AF-A0A3M8K9F2-F1
#
_entry.id   AF-A0A3M8K9F2-F1
#
_cell.length_a   1.000
_cell.length_b   1.000
_cell.length_c   1.000
_cell.angle_alpha   90.00
_cell.angle_beta   90.00
_cell.angle_gamma   90.00
#
_symmetry.space_group_name_H-M   'P 1'
#
loop_
_entity.id
_entity.type
_entity.pdbx_description
1 polymer ?
#
loop_
_entity_poly.entity_id
_entity_poly.type
_entity_poly.pdbx_seq_one_letter_code
_entity_poly.pdbx_strand_id
1 'polypeptide(L)'
;MPIGPTELLILLVVLVLLFGAKKLPDAARSIGRSMRIFKSEVKEMGNDDQPQQAQQQQAPQQLTSGQENYWDQPQNQPTQNSAAPQPQQGNQQGNQQGNQQGNQNPNQQNL
;
A
#
# COMPACT_ATOMS: atom_id res chain seq x y z
N MET A 1 -18.27 -16.84 48.30
CA MET A 1 -18.08 -15.49 47.73
C MET A 1 -18.27 -15.60 46.22
N PRO A 2 -19.35 -15.08 45.63
CA PRO A 2 -19.46 -15.03 44.17
C PRO A 2 -18.32 -14.16 43.64
N ILE A 3 -17.75 -14.55 42.50
CA ILE A 3 -16.68 -13.77 41.86
C ILE A 3 -17.28 -12.41 41.50
N GLY A 4 -16.86 -11.38 42.21
CA GLY A 4 -17.41 -10.06 42.08
C GLY A 4 -16.77 -9.31 40.90
N PRO A 5 -17.38 -8.18 40.49
CA PRO A 5 -16.73 -7.24 39.57
C PRO A 5 -15.32 -6.84 40.03
N THR A 6 -15.10 -6.76 41.34
CA THR A 6 -13.81 -6.42 41.95
C THR A 6 -12.73 -7.47 41.65
N GLU A 7 -12.99 -8.77 41.89
CA GLU A 7 -12.03 -9.83 41.54
C GLU A 7 -11.68 -9.85 40.06
N LEU A 8 -12.66 -9.62 39.17
CA LEU A 8 -12.43 -9.57 37.74
C LEU A 8 -11.55 -8.38 37.35
N LEU A 9 -11.73 -7.23 38.00
CA LEU A 9 -10.91 -6.03 37.79
C LEU A 9 -9.46 -6.27 38.25
N ILE A 10 -9.26 -6.91 39.40
CA ILE A 10 -7.92 -7.29 39.88
C ILE A 10 -7.24 -8.23 38.87
N LEU A 11 -7.95 -9.24 38.37
CA LEU A 11 -7.41 -10.20 37.42
C LEU A 11 -7.05 -9.52 36.08
N LEU A 12 -7.89 -8.59 35.61
CA LEU A 12 -7.61 -7.77 34.43
C LEU A 12 -6.32 -6.94 34.63
N VAL A 13 -6.16 -6.30 35.79
CA VAL A 13 -4.96 -5.51 36.11
C VAL A 13 -3.71 -6.39 36.08
N VAL A 14 -3.74 -7.58 36.69
CA VAL A 14 -2.62 -8.53 36.63
C VAL A 14 -2.31 -8.93 35.19
N LEU A 15 -3.33 -9.22 34.38
CA LEU A 15 -3.16 -9.55 32.96
C LEU A 15 -2.50 -8.40 32.17
N VAL A 16 -2.92 -7.16 32.41
CA VAL A 16 -2.33 -5.96 31.80
C VAL A 16 -0.88 -5.78 32.22
N LEU A 17 -0.53 -6.06 33.47
CA LEU A 17 0.86 -5.95 33.95
C LEU A 17 1.77 -7.01 33.33
N LEU A 18 1.29 -8.24 33.14
CA LEU A 18 2.07 -9.33 32.56
C LEU A 18 2.24 -9.19 31.03
N PHE A 19 1.15 -8.89 30.32
CA PHE A 19 1.15 -8.84 28.86
C PHE A 19 1.37 -7.43 28.30
N GLY A 20 1.11 -6.40 29.09
CA GLY A 20 1.20 -5.00 28.70
C GLY A 20 -0.10 -4.44 28.10
N ALA A 21 -0.38 -3.16 28.36
CA ALA A 21 -1.59 -2.46 27.92
C ALA A 21 -1.77 -2.42 26.39
N LYS A 22 -0.69 -2.55 25.60
CA LYS A 22 -0.75 -2.60 24.13
C LYS A 22 -1.04 -3.99 23.56
N LYS A 23 -0.73 -5.08 24.28
CA LYS A 23 -0.85 -6.45 23.75
C LYS A 23 -2.24 -7.05 23.92
N LEU A 24 -2.93 -6.74 25.02
CA LEU A 24 -4.33 -7.15 25.22
C LEU A 24 -5.30 -6.63 24.13
N PRO A 25 -5.32 -5.34 23.79
CA PRO A 25 -6.24 -4.85 22.75
C PRO A 25 -5.88 -5.40 21.36
N ASP A 26 -4.59 -5.65 21.10
CA ASP A 26 -4.13 -6.22 19.83
C ASP A 26 -4.58 -7.69 19.69
N ALA A 27 -4.37 -8.50 20.74
CA ALA A 27 -4.86 -9.88 20.81
C ALA A 27 -6.39 -9.96 20.75
N ALA A 28 -7.11 -9.09 21.45
CA ALA A 28 -8.57 -9.04 21.38
C ALA A 28 -9.07 -8.67 19.98
N ARG A 29 -8.40 -7.75 19.28
CA ARG A 29 -8.74 -7.36 17.90
C ARG A 29 -8.48 -8.49 16.89
N SER A 30 -7.41 -9.26 17.03
CA SER A 30 -7.14 -10.40 16.15
C SER A 30 -8.15 -11.53 16.37
N ILE A 31 -8.41 -11.88 17.63
CA ILE A 31 -9.40 -12.89 18.01
C ILE A 31 -10.80 -12.47 17.55
N GLY A 32 -11.19 -11.20 17.76
CA GLY A 32 -12.50 -10.69 17.35
C GLY A 32 -12.73 -10.74 15.83
N ARG A 33 -11.68 -10.53 15.02
CA ARG A 33 -11.76 -10.69 13.56
C ARG A 33 -12.01 -12.14 13.16
N SER A 34 -11.27 -13.09 13.73
CA SER A 34 -11.47 -14.52 13.47
C SER A 34 -12.84 -15.00 13.94
N MET A 35 -13.30 -14.54 15.10
CA MET A 35 -14.63 -14.88 15.64
C MET A 35 -15.76 -14.32 14.76
N ARG A 36 -15.61 -13.13 14.17
CA ARG A 36 -16.63 -12.55 13.29
C ARG A 36 -16.83 -13.39 12.03
N ILE A 37 -15.72 -13.83 11.40
CA ILE A 37 -15.75 -14.68 10.19
C ILE A 37 -16.38 -16.03 10.53
N PHE A 38 -15.92 -16.67 11.61
CA PHE A 38 -16.49 -17.93 12.06
C PHE A 38 -17.99 -17.81 12.38
N LYS A 39 -18.42 -16.71 13.03
CA LYS A 39 -19.82 -16.46 13.34
C LYS A 39 -20.66 -16.29 12.07
N SER A 40 -20.15 -15.62 11.04
CA SER A 40 -20.87 -15.49 9.76
C SER A 40 -20.98 -16.81 9.03
N GLU A 41 -19.92 -17.62 8.98
CA GLU A 41 -19.93 -18.93 8.33
C GLU A 41 -20.89 -19.90 9.04
N VAL A 42 -20.81 -19.97 10.37
CA VAL A 42 -21.73 -20.80 11.18
C VAL A 42 -23.18 -20.32 11.05
N LYS A 43 -23.39 -19.00 10.91
CA LYS A 43 -24.73 -18.45 10.70
C LYS A 43 -25.26 -18.80 9.31
N GLU A 44 -24.44 -18.75 8.28
CA GLU A 44 -24.80 -19.10 6.89
C GLU A 44 -25.21 -20.57 6.80
N MET A 45 -24.46 -21.47 7.42
CA MET A 45 -24.81 -22.90 7.51
C MET A 45 -26.13 -23.18 8.25
N GLY A 46 -26.54 -22.28 9.14
CA GLY A 46 -27.78 -22.42 9.92
C GLY A 46 -28.98 -21.63 9.38
N ASN A 47 -28.83 -20.85 8.32
CA ASN A 47 -29.86 -19.93 7.81
C ASN A 47 -30.17 -20.09 6.31
N ASP A 48 -30.04 -21.30 5.75
CA ASP A 48 -30.34 -21.62 4.33
C ASP A 48 -31.75 -21.20 3.83
N ASP A 49 -32.65 -20.75 4.70
CA ASP A 49 -34.03 -20.35 4.36
C ASP A 49 -34.37 -18.84 4.50
N GLN A 50 -33.42 -17.93 4.75
CA GLN A 50 -33.74 -16.48 4.84
C GLN A 50 -32.72 -15.55 4.16
N PRO A 51 -33.15 -14.67 3.22
CA PRO A 51 -32.26 -13.71 2.57
C PRO A 51 -31.87 -12.61 3.56
N GLN A 52 -30.68 -12.71 4.14
CA GLN A 52 -30.17 -11.69 5.06
C GLN A 52 -29.42 -10.59 4.30
N GLN A 53 -29.98 -9.39 4.39
CA GLN A 53 -29.44 -8.13 3.88
C GLN A 53 -27.98 -7.96 4.30
N ALA A 54 -27.13 -7.69 3.30
CA ALA A 54 -25.73 -7.40 3.45
C ALA A 54 -25.51 -6.21 4.40
N GLN A 55 -25.22 -6.50 5.67
CA GLN A 55 -24.77 -5.49 6.61
C GLN A 55 -23.28 -5.21 6.34
N GLN A 56 -23.06 -4.23 5.47
CA GLN A 56 -21.80 -3.50 5.33
C GLN A 56 -21.43 -2.90 6.70
N GLN A 57 -20.64 -3.60 7.51
CA GLN A 57 -19.96 -3.01 8.66
C GLN A 57 -18.45 -3.00 8.41
N GLN A 58 -18.05 -1.92 7.73
CA GLN A 58 -16.80 -1.17 7.80
C GLN A 58 -15.71 -1.80 8.68
N ALA A 59 -14.61 -2.22 8.06
CA ALA A 59 -13.32 -2.33 8.73
C ALA A 59 -12.90 -0.91 9.18
N PRO A 60 -12.44 -0.70 10.43
CA PRO A 60 -11.84 0.57 10.80
C PRO A 60 -10.65 0.82 9.88
N GLN A 61 -10.72 1.94 9.16
CA GLN A 61 -9.60 2.52 8.45
C GLN A 61 -8.41 2.57 9.42
N GLN A 62 -7.30 1.97 8.99
CA GLN A 62 -6.02 2.10 9.67
C GLN A 62 -5.63 3.57 9.63
N LEU A 63 -5.87 4.30 10.72
CA LEU A 63 -5.10 5.52 10.94
C LEU A 63 -3.66 5.10 11.19
N THR A 64 -2.83 5.51 10.25
CA THR A 64 -1.38 5.47 10.33
C THR A 64 -0.92 6.14 11.63
N SER A 65 -0.29 5.37 12.52
CA SER A 65 0.52 5.90 13.61
C SER A 65 1.63 4.88 13.88
N GLY A 66 2.61 4.91 12.98
CA GLY A 66 3.77 4.02 12.98
C GLY A 66 4.70 4.28 11.81
N GLN A 67 4.77 5.54 11.36
CA GLN A 67 5.83 6.01 10.48
C GLN A 67 6.99 6.45 11.37
N GLU A 68 7.70 5.47 11.93
CA GLU A 68 8.94 5.70 12.68
C GLU A 68 9.97 4.71 12.13
N ASN A 69 11.06 5.25 11.57
CA ASN A 69 12.20 4.58 10.90
C ASN A 69 12.20 4.49 9.35
N TYR A 70 11.89 5.60 8.67
CA TYR A 70 12.25 5.82 7.25
C TYR A 70 13.54 6.66 7.12
N TRP A 71 14.58 6.43 7.94
CA TRP A 71 15.88 7.13 7.80
C TRP A 71 17.12 6.24 7.91
N ASP A 72 16.98 4.92 7.88
CA ASP A 72 18.13 3.99 7.99
C ASP A 72 18.25 3.08 6.76
N GLN A 73 18.40 3.67 5.57
CA GLN A 73 18.89 2.87 4.42
C GLN A 73 19.81 3.67 3.48
N PRO A 74 21.13 3.52 3.64
CA PRO A 74 22.07 3.79 2.56
C PRO A 74 21.97 2.69 1.49
N GLN A 75 21.46 3.09 0.32
CA GLN A 75 21.90 2.70 -1.03
C GLN A 75 22.49 1.29 -1.22
N ASN A 76 21.68 0.32 -1.66
CA ASN A 76 22.14 -0.85 -2.41
C ASN A 76 21.14 -1.16 -3.54
N GLN A 77 21.31 -0.45 -4.67
CA GLN A 77 20.67 -0.80 -5.94
C GLN A 77 21.55 -1.82 -6.68
N PRO A 78 21.02 -2.93 -7.22
CA PRO A 78 21.77 -3.77 -8.12
C PRO A 78 21.93 -3.08 -9.49
N THR A 79 23.16 -2.65 -9.82
CA THR A 79 23.52 -2.18 -11.16
C THR A 79 23.60 -3.35 -12.13
N GLN A 80 22.67 -3.40 -13.09
CA GLN A 80 22.81 -4.21 -14.30
C GLN A 80 23.00 -3.31 -15.52
N ASN A 81 24.00 -3.68 -16.31
CA ASN A 81 24.19 -3.46 -17.74
C ASN A 81 25.25 -2.43 -18.21
N SER A 82 26.50 -2.92 -18.25
CA SER A 82 27.36 -3.10 -19.44
C SER A 82 27.31 -2.09 -20.61
N ALA A 83 28.37 -1.29 -20.79
CA ALA A 83 29.07 -1.09 -22.08
C ALA A 83 30.36 -0.26 -21.88
N ALA A 84 31.44 -0.67 -22.55
CA ALA A 84 32.81 -0.14 -22.47
C ALA A 84 32.97 1.34 -22.88
N PRO A 85 34.04 2.05 -22.45
CA PRO A 85 34.34 3.40 -22.91
C PRO A 85 34.77 3.43 -24.39
N GLN A 86 33.98 4.08 -25.24
CA GLN A 86 34.37 4.44 -26.61
C GLN A 86 35.18 5.74 -26.62
N PRO A 87 36.27 5.85 -27.41
CA PRO A 87 37.02 7.09 -27.57
C PRO A 87 36.26 8.10 -28.45
N GLN A 88 36.24 9.36 -28.00
CA GLN A 88 35.63 10.50 -28.71
C GLN A 88 36.37 10.81 -30.02
N GLN A 89 35.65 10.67 -31.13
CA GLN A 89 36.09 11.05 -32.47
C GLN A 89 35.69 12.51 -32.74
N GLY A 90 36.68 13.39 -32.91
CA GLY A 90 36.48 14.77 -33.33
C GLY A 90 36.11 14.91 -34.81
N ASN A 91 35.64 16.11 -35.14
CA ASN A 91 35.47 16.70 -36.48
C ASN A 91 34.18 16.39 -37.25
N GLN A 92 33.05 17.06 -36.95
CA GLN A 92 31.99 17.36 -37.93
C GLN A 92 31.25 18.66 -37.58
N GLN A 93 31.92 19.82 -37.73
CA GLN A 93 31.26 21.12 -37.77
C GLN A 93 31.62 21.80 -39.10
N GLY A 94 30.77 21.58 -40.09
CA GLY A 94 30.84 22.19 -41.41
C GLY A 94 29.71 21.63 -42.26
N ASN A 95 28.92 22.53 -42.87
CA ASN A 95 27.84 22.27 -43.84
C ASN A 95 26.41 22.16 -43.27
N GLN A 96 25.85 23.27 -42.76
CA GLN A 96 24.39 23.43 -42.60
C GLN A 96 23.87 24.84 -42.94
N GLN A 97 24.53 25.57 -43.85
CA GLN A 97 24.03 26.88 -44.27
C GLN A 97 23.95 26.94 -45.80
N GLY A 98 22.76 26.62 -46.31
CA GLY A 98 22.44 26.67 -47.74
C GLY A 98 21.51 25.52 -48.11
N ASN A 99 20.25 25.61 -47.71
CA ASN A 99 19.09 24.95 -48.33
C ASN A 99 17.80 25.43 -47.61
N GLN A 100 17.57 26.74 -47.64
CA GLN A 100 16.30 27.37 -47.24
C GLN A 100 16.00 28.52 -48.21
N GLN A 101 15.75 28.20 -49.47
CA GLN A 101 15.07 29.12 -50.39
C GLN A 101 14.57 28.33 -51.59
N GLY A 102 13.25 28.23 -51.72
CA GLY A 102 12.63 27.51 -52.84
C GLY A 102 11.27 26.88 -52.56
N ASN A 103 10.59 27.18 -51.45
CA ASN A 103 9.15 26.94 -51.36
C ASN A 103 8.43 28.18 -51.93
N GLN A 104 8.38 28.27 -53.26
CA GLN A 104 7.47 29.15 -53.98
C GLN A 104 6.68 28.26 -54.94
N ASN A 105 5.44 27.99 -54.53
CA ASN A 105 4.41 27.38 -55.36
C ASN A 105 3.62 28.52 -56.04
N PRO A 106 3.92 28.91 -57.29
CA PRO A 106 2.99 29.66 -58.10
C PRO A 106 1.99 28.68 -58.70
N ASN A 107 0.88 28.56 -57.99
CA ASN A 107 -0.42 28.44 -58.59
C ASN A 107 -0.48 29.27 -59.89
N GLN A 108 -1.16 28.74 -60.90
CA GLN A 108 -1.78 29.47 -62.02
C GLN A 108 -1.09 29.45 -63.40
N GLN A 109 -1.95 29.11 -64.38
CA GLN A 109 -2.00 29.63 -65.75
C GLN A 109 -0.85 29.12 -66.66
N ASN A 110 -1.07 28.41 -67.76
CA ASN A 110 -1.87 28.83 -68.91
C ASN A 110 -1.83 27.71 -69.99
N LEU A 111 -2.97 27.44 -70.64
CA LEU A 111 -3.21 26.63 -71.86
C LEU A 111 -2.98 25.11 -71.80
#